data_AF-Q54459-F1
#
_entry.id   AF-Q54459-F1
#
_cell.length_a   1.000
_cell.length_b   1.000
_cell.length_c   1.000
_cell.angle_alpha   90.00
_cell.angle_beta   90.00
_cell.angle_gamma   90.00
#
_symmetry.space_group_name_H-M   'P 1'
#
loop_
_entity.id
_entity.type
_entity.pdbx_description
1 polymer ?
#
loop_
_entity_poly.entity_id
_entity_poly.type
_entity_poly.pdbx_seq_one_letter_code
_entity_poly.pdbx_strand_id
1 'polypeptide(L)'
;MSKLIPVVMAGGTGSRLWPMSRESFPKQFLSIDDSGVSLLQQTLQRLSGLTGIEVAAPLVICNEEHRFLVAEQLRGIGQLATNIILEPVARNTAPAVALAAHLAAEKDEGSMLLVLAADHLITKVENFHAAIQTAMSFADNNQLVTFGIIPEHPETGYGYIKRGSHLSNDCFKVDSFVEKPRLEKAIEYLASGDYSWNSGMFMFKTAKFLQELQQFSPDIFSTTQQSVSKSQRDMNFIRVEQDI
;
A
#
# COMPACT_ATOMS: atom_id res chain seq x y z
N MET A 1 15.09 15.01 8.23
CA MET A 1 14.58 13.64 8.49
C MET A 1 13.73 13.27 7.30
N SER A 2 13.87 12.05 6.77
CA SER A 2 13.03 11.62 5.65
C SER A 2 11.57 11.53 6.09
N LYS A 3 10.69 12.15 5.31
CA LYS A 3 9.25 12.19 5.58
C LYS A 3 8.61 10.87 5.13
N LEU A 4 7.74 10.28 5.96
CA LEU A 4 7.01 9.07 5.61
C LEU A 4 5.68 9.46 4.95
N ILE A 5 5.50 9.13 3.68
CA ILE A 5 4.28 9.36 2.91
C ILE A 5 3.47 8.06 2.87
N PRO A 6 2.29 8.01 3.50
CA PRO A 6 1.38 6.89 3.35
C PRO A 6 0.83 6.88 1.92
N VAL A 7 0.89 5.73 1.26
CA VAL A 7 0.33 5.50 -0.07
C VAL A 7 -0.78 4.47 0.08
N VAL A 8 -2.03 4.90 0.06
CA VAL A 8 -3.19 4.06 0.37
C VAL A 8 -3.90 3.62 -0.91
N MET A 9 -3.94 2.31 -1.12
CA MET A 9 -4.59 1.65 -2.25
C MET A 9 -6.08 1.42 -1.95
N ALA A 10 -6.96 2.24 -2.52
CA ALA A 10 -8.41 2.23 -2.29
C ALA A 10 -9.23 1.86 -3.54
N GLY A 11 -8.64 1.11 -4.49
CA GLY A 11 -9.29 0.73 -5.77
C GLY A 11 -10.11 -0.58 -5.75
N GLY A 12 -10.14 -1.33 -4.65
CA GLY A 12 -10.90 -2.58 -4.58
C GLY A 12 -12.42 -2.34 -4.58
N THR A 13 -13.19 -3.13 -5.33
CA THR A 13 -14.67 -3.08 -5.33
C THR A 13 -15.28 -3.86 -4.15
N GLY A 14 -14.51 -4.74 -3.51
CA GLY A 14 -14.92 -5.43 -2.28
C GLY A 14 -16.04 -6.46 -2.44
N SER A 15 -16.31 -6.98 -3.64
CA SER A 15 -17.49 -7.81 -3.98
C SER A 15 -17.76 -9.05 -3.11
N ARG A 16 -16.76 -9.51 -2.33
CA ARG A 16 -16.87 -10.71 -1.46
C ARG A 16 -17.68 -10.47 -0.18
N LEU A 17 -17.93 -9.21 0.22
CA LEU A 17 -18.72 -8.88 1.41
C LEU A 17 -20.17 -8.51 1.08
N TRP A 18 -20.70 -8.98 -0.04
CA TRP A 18 -22.11 -8.81 -0.34
C TRP A 18 -22.99 -9.45 0.77
N PRO A 19 -24.08 -8.80 1.24
CA PRO A 19 -24.69 -7.56 0.74
C PRO A 19 -24.16 -6.26 1.36
N MET A 20 -23.18 -6.34 2.27
CA MET A 20 -22.63 -5.17 2.96
C MET A 20 -21.85 -4.26 2.02
N SER A 21 -21.03 -4.83 1.13
CA SER A 21 -20.33 -4.09 0.09
C SER A 21 -21.13 -4.06 -1.22
N ARG A 22 -21.10 -2.93 -1.92
CA ARG A 22 -21.65 -2.76 -3.26
C ARG A 22 -20.61 -2.12 -4.17
N GLU A 23 -20.78 -2.23 -5.48
CA GLU A 23 -19.90 -1.54 -6.44
C GLU A 23 -19.82 -0.03 -6.19
N SER A 24 -20.96 0.58 -5.82
CA SER A 24 -21.05 1.99 -5.42
C SER A 24 -20.60 2.28 -3.99
N PHE A 25 -20.47 1.26 -3.13
CA PHE A 25 -19.97 1.42 -1.76
C PHE A 25 -19.06 0.23 -1.36
N PRO A 26 -17.80 0.27 -1.84
CA PRO A 26 -16.83 -0.77 -1.56
C PRO A 26 -16.49 -1.00 -0.08
N LYS A 27 -15.90 -2.16 0.20
CA LYS A 27 -15.54 -2.64 1.55
C LYS A 27 -14.75 -1.62 2.37
N GLN A 28 -13.80 -0.90 1.77
CA GLN A 28 -12.94 0.06 2.46
C GLN A 28 -13.72 1.21 3.12
N PHE A 29 -14.97 1.44 2.72
CA PHE A 29 -15.85 2.46 3.29
C PHE A 29 -16.77 1.92 4.39
N LEU A 30 -16.74 0.61 4.67
CA LEU A 30 -17.52 -0.02 5.72
C LEU A 30 -16.81 0.12 7.08
N SER A 31 -17.62 0.31 8.13
CA SER A 31 -17.23 0.11 9.53
C SER A 31 -17.53 -1.34 9.90
N ILE A 32 -16.50 -2.19 9.98
CA ILE A 32 -16.68 -3.65 10.21
C ILE A 32 -16.71 -4.00 11.70
N ASP A 33 -16.14 -3.15 12.56
CA ASP A 33 -16.02 -3.35 14.01
C ASP A 33 -17.03 -2.52 14.83
N ASP A 34 -18.10 -2.04 14.19
CA ASP A 34 -19.13 -1.16 14.78
C ASP A 34 -18.61 0.13 15.43
N SER A 35 -17.35 0.51 15.17
CA SER A 35 -16.75 1.76 15.68
C SER A 35 -17.35 3.02 15.06
N GLY A 36 -18.06 2.88 13.93
CA GLY A 36 -18.48 3.99 13.09
C GLY A 36 -17.36 4.56 12.22
N VAL A 37 -16.16 3.98 12.29
CA VAL A 37 -14.97 4.38 11.52
C VAL A 37 -14.74 3.39 10.39
N SER A 38 -14.64 3.89 9.16
CA SER A 38 -14.41 3.02 8.00
C SER A 38 -13.01 2.39 8.01
N LEU A 39 -12.82 1.26 7.32
CA LEU A 39 -11.50 0.65 7.16
C LEU A 39 -10.45 1.61 6.58
N LEU A 40 -10.83 2.47 5.63
CA LEU A 40 -9.94 3.50 5.08
C LEU A 40 -9.51 4.48 6.18
N GLN A 41 -10.45 4.97 6.98
CA GLN A 41 -10.15 5.87 8.10
C GLN A 41 -9.30 5.17 9.15
N GLN A 42 -9.61 3.92 9.51
CA GLN A 42 -8.81 3.13 10.45
C GLN A 42 -7.37 2.91 9.93
N THR A 43 -7.19 2.75 8.61
CA THR A 43 -5.87 2.60 7.97
C THR A 43 -5.01 3.85 8.10
N LEU A 44 -5.63 5.04 8.06
CA LEU A 44 -4.91 6.30 8.23
C LEU A 44 -4.72 6.67 9.70
N GLN A 45 -5.74 6.46 10.53
CA GLN A 45 -5.70 6.74 11.96
C GLN A 45 -4.67 5.88 12.70
N ARG A 46 -4.48 4.61 12.29
CA ARG A 46 -3.47 3.73 12.92
C ARG A 46 -2.02 4.19 12.72
N LEU A 47 -1.75 5.15 11.84
CA LEU A 47 -0.42 5.76 11.71
C LEU A 47 -0.16 6.83 12.78
N SER A 48 -1.21 7.28 13.47
CA SER A 48 -1.09 8.20 14.60
C SER A 48 -0.37 7.50 15.75
N GLY A 49 0.53 8.21 16.44
CA GLY A 49 1.30 7.65 17.55
C GLY A 49 2.64 7.04 17.16
N LEU A 50 2.99 6.99 15.87
CA LEU A 50 4.36 6.67 15.43
C LEU A 50 5.35 7.70 16.01
N THR A 51 6.23 7.25 16.88
CA THR A 51 7.23 8.11 17.54
C THR A 51 8.46 8.29 16.66
N GLY A 52 8.99 9.53 16.60
CA GLY A 52 10.22 9.84 15.88
C GLY A 52 10.09 9.86 14.35
N ILE A 53 8.87 9.77 13.81
CA ILE A 53 8.59 9.74 12.37
C ILE A 53 7.63 10.86 12.03
N GLU A 54 8.01 11.74 11.10
CA GLU A 54 7.08 12.70 10.52
C GLU A 54 6.26 12.03 9.42
N VAL A 55 4.96 11.84 9.68
CA VAL A 55 4.01 11.28 8.71
C VAL A 55 3.40 12.42 7.88
N ALA A 56 3.55 12.35 6.56
CA ALA A 56 2.95 13.30 5.62
C ALA A 56 1.44 13.09 5.46
N ALA A 57 0.79 14.04 4.78
CA ALA A 57 -0.52 13.80 4.21
C ALA A 57 -0.47 12.57 3.28
N PRO A 58 -1.46 11.66 3.35
CA PRO A 58 -1.46 10.42 2.57
C PRO A 58 -1.70 10.71 1.09
N LEU A 59 -1.15 9.90 0.20
CA LEU A 59 -1.60 9.80 -1.19
C LEU A 59 -2.59 8.64 -1.27
N VAL A 60 -3.85 8.91 -1.60
CA VAL A 60 -4.87 7.86 -1.73
C VAL A 60 -5.17 7.63 -3.21
N ILE A 61 -5.00 6.40 -3.67
CA ILE A 61 -5.29 6.01 -5.05
C ILE A 61 -6.67 5.37 -5.09
N CYS A 62 -7.58 5.89 -5.92
CA CYS A 62 -8.90 5.29 -6.13
C CYS A 62 -9.40 5.47 -7.56
N ASN A 63 -10.47 4.77 -7.91
CA ASN A 63 -11.17 4.98 -9.17
C ASN A 63 -11.94 6.31 -9.17
N GLU A 64 -12.06 6.96 -10.34
CA GLU A 64 -12.85 8.18 -10.55
C GLU A 64 -14.27 8.09 -9.97
N GLU A 65 -14.92 6.92 -10.04
CA GLU A 65 -16.27 6.68 -9.52
C GLU A 65 -16.38 6.84 -8.00
N HIS A 66 -15.31 6.54 -7.26
CA HIS A 66 -15.29 6.59 -5.79
C HIS A 66 -14.66 7.87 -5.23
N ARG A 67 -14.27 8.82 -6.11
CA ARG A 67 -13.53 10.03 -5.73
C ARG A 67 -14.18 10.84 -4.60
N PHE A 68 -15.51 11.00 -4.65
CA PHE A 68 -16.24 11.77 -3.64
C PHE A 68 -16.32 11.03 -2.30
N LEU A 69 -16.49 9.70 -2.33
CA LEU A 69 -16.47 8.89 -1.11
C LEU A 69 -15.12 8.99 -0.42
N VAL A 70 -14.02 8.82 -1.16
CA VAL A 70 -12.67 8.98 -0.61
C VAL A 70 -12.48 10.38 -0.02
N ALA A 71 -12.90 11.43 -0.75
CA ALA A 71 -12.81 12.80 -0.27
C ALA A 71 -13.59 13.03 1.03
N GLU A 72 -14.80 12.47 1.16
CA GLU A 72 -15.59 12.55 2.39
C GLU A 72 -14.93 11.82 3.56
N GLN A 73 -14.39 10.62 3.32
CA GLN A 73 -13.69 9.85 4.36
C GLN A 73 -12.47 10.60 4.88
N LEU A 74 -11.64 11.16 3.99
CA LEU A 74 -10.49 11.97 4.36
C LEU A 74 -10.89 13.26 5.07
N ARG A 75 -11.99 13.90 4.65
CA ARG A 75 -12.52 15.10 5.32
C ARG A 75 -12.94 14.78 6.75
N GLY A 76 -13.61 13.64 6.96
CA GLY A 76 -14.08 13.21 8.27
C GLY A 76 -12.96 13.01 9.31
N ILE A 77 -11.72 12.81 8.86
CA ILE A 77 -10.54 12.67 9.73
C ILE A 77 -9.54 13.83 9.59
N GLY A 78 -9.91 14.92 8.90
CA GLY A 78 -9.05 16.10 8.75
C GLY A 78 -7.80 15.87 7.88
N GLN A 79 -7.79 14.88 6.99
CA GLN A 79 -6.66 14.55 6.10
C GLN A 79 -6.92 14.86 4.62
N LEU A 80 -8.02 15.54 4.30
CA LEU A 80 -8.33 15.94 2.93
C LEU A 80 -7.41 17.06 2.46
N ALA A 81 -6.72 16.84 1.35
CA ALA A 81 -5.92 17.83 0.63
C ALA A 81 -5.98 17.55 -0.89
N THR A 82 -5.06 18.11 -1.67
CA THR A 82 -4.82 17.68 -3.07
C THR A 82 -3.99 16.41 -3.08
N ASN A 83 -4.60 15.30 -2.63
CA ASN A 83 -3.90 14.06 -2.30
C ASN A 83 -4.64 12.78 -2.70
N ILE A 84 -5.66 12.91 -3.56
CA ILE A 84 -6.40 11.78 -4.13
C ILE A 84 -5.99 11.61 -5.59
N ILE A 85 -5.35 10.49 -5.92
CA ILE A 85 -4.94 10.13 -7.28
C ILE A 85 -6.08 9.31 -7.90
N LEU A 86 -6.63 9.80 -9.01
CA LEU A 86 -7.73 9.16 -9.71
C LEU A 86 -7.19 8.29 -10.84
N GLU A 87 -7.30 6.96 -10.66
CA GLU A 87 -7.00 6.00 -11.70
C GLU A 87 -8.17 5.91 -12.69
N PRO A 88 -7.91 6.12 -13.99
CA PRO A 88 -8.95 6.01 -15.01
C PRO A 88 -9.43 4.57 -15.20
N VAL A 89 -8.53 3.60 -15.03
CA VAL A 89 -8.77 2.17 -15.16
C VAL A 89 -7.97 1.45 -14.08
N ALA A 90 -8.56 0.43 -13.45
CA ALA A 90 -7.84 -0.39 -12.47
C ALA A 90 -6.73 -1.21 -13.17
N ARG A 91 -5.47 -0.88 -12.89
CA ARG A 91 -4.28 -1.51 -13.51
C ARG A 91 -3.41 -2.31 -12.54
N ASN A 92 -3.99 -2.79 -11.43
CA ASN A 92 -3.30 -3.47 -10.31
C ASN A 92 -2.33 -2.54 -9.54
N THR A 93 -1.57 -3.13 -8.61
CA THR A 93 -0.82 -2.37 -7.60
C THR A 93 0.40 -1.61 -8.14
N ALA A 94 1.14 -2.18 -9.10
CA ALA A 94 2.41 -1.59 -9.53
C ALA A 94 2.25 -0.22 -10.21
N PRO A 95 1.32 -0.01 -11.18
CA PRO A 95 1.11 1.30 -11.78
C PRO A 95 0.63 2.35 -10.78
N ALA A 96 -0.31 2.01 -9.90
CA ALA A 96 -0.81 2.90 -8.86
C ALA A 96 0.30 3.40 -7.91
N VAL A 97 1.15 2.48 -7.43
CA VAL A 97 2.29 2.83 -6.58
C VAL A 97 3.32 3.67 -7.34
N ALA A 98 3.52 3.40 -8.63
CA ALA A 98 4.39 4.21 -9.49
C ALA A 98 3.88 5.64 -9.70
N LEU A 99 2.57 5.85 -9.88
CA LEU A 99 1.97 7.19 -9.92
C LEU A 99 2.25 7.95 -8.62
N ALA A 100 2.02 7.32 -7.47
CA ALA A 100 2.31 7.92 -6.17
C ALA A 100 3.81 8.22 -5.98
N ALA A 101 4.69 7.33 -6.45
CA ALA A 101 6.13 7.53 -6.38
C ALA A 101 6.61 8.70 -7.23
N HIS A 102 6.15 8.82 -8.49
CA HIS A 102 6.48 9.97 -9.33
C HIS A 102 5.97 11.30 -8.72
N LEU A 103 4.75 11.32 -8.18
CA LEU A 103 4.20 12.50 -7.50
C LEU A 103 4.96 12.86 -6.23
N ALA A 104 5.42 11.88 -5.46
CA ALA A 104 6.26 12.10 -4.29
C ALA A 104 7.64 12.64 -4.69
N ALA A 105 8.22 12.11 -5.77
CA ALA A 105 9.52 12.52 -6.30
C ALA A 105 9.56 13.99 -6.73
N GLU A 106 8.45 14.55 -7.25
CA GLU A 106 8.37 15.97 -7.59
C GLU A 106 8.63 16.91 -6.40
N LYS A 107 8.31 16.45 -5.17
CA LYS A 107 8.52 17.22 -3.94
C LYS A 107 9.85 16.89 -3.29
N ASP A 108 10.15 15.59 -3.18
CA ASP A 108 11.37 15.08 -2.57
C ASP A 108 11.60 13.61 -2.98
N GLU A 109 12.61 13.39 -3.83
CA GLU A 109 13.06 12.05 -4.26
C GLU A 109 13.53 11.16 -3.10
N GLY A 110 13.92 11.76 -1.98
CA GLY A 110 14.34 11.09 -0.74
C GLY A 110 13.18 10.71 0.19
N SER A 111 11.94 10.98 -0.19
CA SER A 111 10.74 10.59 0.57
C SER A 111 10.67 9.07 0.77
N MET A 112 10.15 8.66 1.93
CA MET A 112 9.85 7.27 2.23
C MET A 112 8.38 7.00 1.91
N LEU A 113 8.07 5.96 1.14
CA LEU A 113 6.71 5.55 0.86
C LEU A 113 6.34 4.36 1.73
N LEU A 114 5.18 4.40 2.36
CA LEU A 114 4.54 3.26 3.02
C LEU A 114 3.26 2.91 2.29
N VAL A 115 3.30 1.84 1.49
CA VAL A 115 2.17 1.33 0.72
C VAL A 115 1.27 0.51 1.62
N LEU A 116 -0.02 0.86 1.66
CA LEU A 116 -1.04 0.26 2.52
C LEU A 116 -2.27 -0.09 1.69
N ALA A 117 -2.92 -1.22 1.98
CA ALA A 117 -4.26 -1.50 1.50
C ALA A 117 -5.29 -0.77 2.36
N ALA A 118 -6.31 -0.17 1.74
CA ALA A 118 -7.37 0.56 2.45
C ALA A 118 -8.32 -0.34 3.26
N ASP A 119 -8.27 -1.66 3.08
CA ASP A 119 -9.29 -2.59 3.56
C ASP A 119 -8.76 -3.68 4.51
N HIS A 120 -7.55 -3.50 5.06
CA HIS A 120 -7.00 -4.37 6.09
C HIS A 120 -7.43 -3.95 7.49
N LEU A 121 -7.87 -4.90 8.30
CA LEU A 121 -8.08 -4.73 9.73
C LEU A 121 -6.81 -5.13 10.48
N ILE A 122 -6.23 -4.20 11.24
CA ILE A 122 -5.05 -4.43 12.08
C ILE A 122 -5.39 -3.94 13.48
N THR A 123 -5.51 -4.86 14.44
CA THR A 123 -5.95 -4.55 15.81
C THR A 123 -4.79 -4.31 16.78
N LYS A 124 -3.64 -4.94 16.55
CA LYS A 124 -2.41 -4.78 17.34
C LYS A 124 -1.55 -3.65 16.78
N VAL A 125 -1.97 -2.40 17.01
CA VAL A 125 -1.35 -1.19 16.44
C VAL A 125 0.11 -1.02 16.90
N GLU A 126 0.41 -1.39 18.14
CA GLU A 126 1.76 -1.37 18.70
C GLU A 126 2.74 -2.27 17.92
N ASN A 127 2.31 -3.46 17.52
CA ASN A 127 3.12 -4.37 16.70
C ASN A 127 3.31 -3.82 15.29
N PHE A 128 2.28 -3.18 14.73
CA PHE A 128 2.35 -2.52 13.44
C PHE A 128 3.35 -1.35 13.46
N HIS A 129 3.37 -0.54 14.52
CA HIS A 129 4.35 0.53 14.70
C HIS A 129 5.78 0.00 14.83
N ALA A 130 6.00 -1.04 15.63
CA ALA A 130 7.31 -1.67 15.78
C ALA A 130 7.82 -2.23 14.44
N ALA A 131 6.94 -2.84 13.64
CA ALA A 131 7.26 -3.33 12.31
C ALA A 131 7.64 -2.18 11.36
N ILE A 132 6.91 -1.06 11.38
CA ILE A 132 7.24 0.14 10.60
C ILE A 132 8.61 0.69 10.98
N GLN A 133 8.89 0.84 12.28
CA GLN A 133 10.17 1.36 12.76
C GLN A 133 11.34 0.48 12.33
N THR A 134 11.17 -0.84 12.41
CA THR A 134 12.16 -1.80 11.92
C THR A 134 12.35 -1.65 10.41
N ALA A 135 11.26 -1.62 9.65
CA ALA A 135 11.28 -1.48 8.19
C ALA A 135 11.98 -0.19 7.74
N MET A 136 11.77 0.93 8.42
CA MET A 136 12.42 2.18 8.07
C MET A 136 13.95 2.07 8.11
N SER A 137 14.51 1.39 9.11
CA SER A 137 15.98 1.25 9.24
C SER A 137 16.62 0.55 8.03
N PHE A 138 15.88 -0.38 7.39
CA PHE A 138 16.31 -1.07 6.18
C PHE A 138 16.02 -0.26 4.93
N ALA A 139 14.85 0.36 4.85
CA ALA A 139 14.47 1.21 3.72
C ALA A 139 15.37 2.46 3.59
N ASP A 140 15.87 2.98 4.72
CA ASP A 140 16.87 4.05 4.74
C ASP A 140 18.20 3.64 4.10
N ASN A 141 18.51 2.35 4.13
CA ASN A 141 19.65 1.75 3.45
C ASN A 141 19.32 1.27 2.03
N ASN A 142 18.32 1.90 1.37
CA ASN A 142 17.89 1.63 -0.01
C ASN A 142 17.43 0.19 -0.25
N GLN A 143 16.83 -0.45 0.75
CA GLN A 143 16.16 -1.74 0.58
C GLN A 143 14.66 -1.56 0.33
N LEU A 144 14.07 -2.47 -0.44
CA LEU A 144 12.62 -2.58 -0.60
C LEU A 144 12.11 -3.56 0.45
N VAL A 145 11.29 -3.08 1.38
CA VAL A 145 10.79 -3.87 2.50
C VAL A 145 9.35 -4.29 2.22
N THR A 146 9.03 -5.54 2.57
CA THR A 146 7.67 -6.09 2.59
C THR A 146 7.36 -6.64 3.98
N PHE A 147 6.09 -6.70 4.35
CA PHE A 147 5.66 -7.16 5.67
C PHE A 147 5.03 -8.56 5.56
N GLY A 148 5.63 -9.52 6.25
CA GLY A 148 5.16 -10.91 6.30
C GLY A 148 4.20 -11.15 7.46
N ILE A 149 3.16 -11.94 7.23
CA ILE A 149 2.26 -12.46 8.28
C ILE A 149 2.52 -13.95 8.46
N ILE A 150 2.55 -14.42 9.71
CA ILE A 150 2.73 -15.85 10.00
C ILE A 150 1.49 -16.62 9.48
N PRO A 151 1.66 -17.60 8.57
CA PRO A 151 0.55 -18.37 8.05
C PRO A 151 -0.07 -19.28 9.12
N GLU A 152 -1.40 -19.28 9.21
CA GLU A 152 -2.15 -20.16 10.13
C GLU A 152 -2.80 -21.35 9.40
N HIS A 153 -3.01 -21.23 8.08
CA HIS A 153 -3.60 -22.24 7.22
C HIS A 153 -3.02 -22.16 5.79
N PRO A 154 -3.22 -23.16 4.91
CA PRO A 154 -2.69 -23.11 3.54
C PRO A 154 -3.57 -22.26 2.62
N GLU A 155 -3.56 -20.94 2.80
CA GLU A 155 -4.30 -19.98 1.97
C GLU A 155 -3.75 -19.96 0.53
N THR A 156 -4.62 -19.96 -0.49
CA THR A 156 -4.22 -19.93 -1.91
C THR A 156 -4.47 -18.56 -2.55
N GLY A 157 -5.26 -17.71 -1.90
CA GLY A 157 -5.54 -16.34 -2.34
C GLY A 157 -4.43 -15.34 -2.04
N TYR A 158 -3.42 -15.70 -1.25
CA TYR A 158 -2.32 -14.83 -0.84
C TYR A 158 -1.01 -15.15 -1.55
N GLY A 159 -0.14 -14.13 -1.65
CA GLY A 159 1.27 -14.34 -1.94
C GLY A 159 2.01 -14.91 -0.73
N TYR A 160 3.09 -15.63 -0.97
CA TYR A 160 3.99 -16.19 0.03
C TYR A 160 5.40 -15.64 -0.18
N ILE A 161 6.06 -15.32 0.93
CA ILE A 161 7.41 -14.79 1.00
C ILE A 161 8.26 -15.85 1.71
N LYS A 162 9.23 -16.41 1.02
CA LYS A 162 10.21 -17.32 1.62
C LYS A 162 11.26 -16.50 2.35
N ARG A 163 11.43 -16.74 3.64
CA ARG A 163 12.48 -16.12 4.44
C ARG A 163 13.83 -16.73 4.07
N GLY A 164 14.80 -15.86 3.78
CA GLY A 164 16.19 -16.21 3.58
C GLY A 164 17.02 -15.94 4.84
N SER A 165 18.23 -15.40 4.67
CA SER A 165 19.14 -15.09 5.77
C SER A 165 18.55 -14.06 6.73
N HIS A 166 18.73 -14.29 8.02
CA HIS A 166 18.37 -13.36 9.09
C HIS A 166 19.19 -12.07 8.99
N LEU A 167 18.53 -10.91 9.09
CA LEU A 167 19.16 -9.57 9.10
C LEU A 167 19.06 -8.92 10.49
N SER A 168 17.94 -9.13 11.18
CA SER A 168 17.68 -8.75 12.58
C SER A 168 16.56 -9.62 13.15
N ASN A 169 16.28 -9.53 14.46
CA ASN A 169 15.34 -10.41 15.17
C ASN A 169 14.00 -10.63 14.44
N ASP A 170 13.48 -9.57 13.80
CA ASP A 170 12.19 -9.58 13.11
C ASP A 170 12.31 -9.29 11.61
N CYS A 171 13.53 -9.33 11.04
CA CYS A 171 13.78 -9.03 9.64
C CYS A 171 14.67 -10.06 8.95
N PHE A 172 14.23 -10.51 7.78
CA PHE A 172 14.89 -11.50 6.96
C PHE A 172 15.10 -10.94 5.56
N LYS A 173 16.20 -11.34 4.91
CA LYS A 173 16.34 -11.17 3.47
C LYS A 173 15.28 -12.05 2.79
N VAL A 174 14.56 -11.51 1.80
CA VAL A 174 13.62 -12.32 1.00
C VAL A 174 14.42 -13.22 0.06
N ASP A 175 14.18 -14.54 0.12
CA ASP A 175 14.78 -15.52 -0.80
C ASP A 175 13.95 -15.62 -2.09
N SER A 176 12.63 -15.72 -1.95
CA SER A 176 11.71 -15.78 -3.09
C SER A 176 10.33 -15.26 -2.75
N PHE A 177 9.65 -14.71 -3.76
CA PHE A 177 8.25 -14.29 -3.69
C PHE A 177 7.41 -15.16 -4.62
N VAL A 178 6.31 -15.73 -4.11
CA VAL A 178 5.41 -16.62 -4.86
C VAL A 178 3.98 -16.10 -4.74
N GLU A 179 3.38 -15.66 -5.84
CA GLU A 179 2.00 -15.16 -5.83
C GLU A 179 1.01 -16.32 -6.02
N LYS A 180 0.06 -16.47 -5.07
CA LYS A 180 -1.11 -17.36 -5.15
C LYS A 180 -0.77 -18.81 -5.57
N PRO A 181 -0.03 -19.54 -4.72
CA PRO A 181 0.34 -20.92 -5.01
C PRO A 181 -0.89 -21.83 -5.07
N ARG A 182 -0.75 -22.99 -5.74
CA ARG A 182 -1.73 -24.08 -5.62
C ARG A 182 -1.75 -24.64 -4.20
N LEU A 183 -2.86 -25.28 -3.83
CA LEU A 183 -3.09 -25.79 -2.48
C LEU A 183 -1.97 -26.72 -1.99
N GLU A 184 -1.46 -27.60 -2.86
CA GLU A 184 -0.40 -28.54 -2.51
C GLU A 184 0.87 -27.78 -2.05
N LYS A 185 1.21 -26.69 -2.76
CA LYS A 185 2.35 -25.84 -2.40
C LYS A 185 2.09 -25.02 -1.15
N ALA A 186 0.87 -24.50 -0.96
CA ALA A 186 0.52 -23.79 0.26
C ALA A 186 0.66 -24.69 1.51
N ILE A 187 0.29 -25.97 1.40
CA ILE A 187 0.50 -26.98 2.46
C ILE A 187 2.00 -27.19 2.73
N GLU A 188 2.82 -27.37 1.68
CA GLU A 188 4.28 -27.48 1.83
C GLU A 188 4.89 -26.25 2.50
N TYR A 189 4.47 -25.05 2.11
CA TYR A 189 4.97 -23.78 2.65
C TYR A 189 4.62 -23.63 4.13
N LEU A 190 3.37 -23.92 4.51
CA LEU A 190 2.95 -23.92 5.91
C LEU A 190 3.75 -24.94 6.73
N ALA A 191 3.90 -26.16 6.23
CA ALA A 191 4.61 -27.24 6.93
C ALA A 191 6.11 -26.95 7.12
N SER A 192 6.74 -26.26 6.16
CA SER A 192 8.16 -25.87 6.29
C SER A 192 8.41 -24.88 7.42
N GLY A 193 7.44 -24.02 7.73
CA GLY A 193 7.65 -22.91 8.64
C GLY A 193 8.65 -21.86 8.13
N ASP A 194 9.05 -21.88 6.85
CA ASP A 194 10.00 -20.93 6.27
C ASP A 194 9.32 -19.75 5.55
N TYR A 195 8.02 -19.85 5.31
CA TYR A 195 7.25 -18.87 4.56
C TYR A 195 6.40 -17.97 5.46
N SER A 196 6.14 -16.77 4.95
CA SER A 196 5.15 -15.83 5.49
C SER A 196 4.17 -15.44 4.40
N TRP A 197 2.93 -15.12 4.74
CA TRP A 197 2.02 -14.49 3.78
C TRP A 197 2.47 -13.07 3.47
N ASN A 198 2.39 -12.68 2.20
CA ASN A 198 2.55 -11.29 1.79
C ASN A 198 1.34 -10.49 2.28
N SER A 199 1.57 -9.52 3.17
CA SER A 199 0.52 -8.61 3.63
C SER A 199 0.05 -7.63 2.57
N GLY A 200 0.76 -7.47 1.45
CA GLY A 200 0.48 -6.43 0.46
C GLY A 200 0.91 -5.02 0.88
N MET A 201 1.55 -4.88 2.05
CA MET A 201 2.20 -3.64 2.48
C MET A 201 3.67 -3.63 2.06
N PHE A 202 4.18 -2.45 1.71
CA PHE A 202 5.56 -2.26 1.29
C PHE A 202 6.11 -0.95 1.82
N MET A 203 7.42 -0.89 2.04
CA MET A 203 8.12 0.34 2.44
C MET A 203 9.43 0.49 1.67
N PHE A 204 9.66 1.67 1.10
CA PHE A 204 10.87 1.97 0.35
C PHE A 204 11.03 3.47 0.11
N LYS A 205 12.27 3.89 -0.15
CA LYS A 205 12.55 5.23 -0.68
C LYS A 205 12.02 5.38 -2.10
N THR A 206 11.42 6.53 -2.39
CA THR A 206 10.85 6.86 -3.70
C THR A 206 11.86 6.64 -4.83
N ALA A 207 13.05 7.26 -4.73
CA ALA A 207 14.10 7.12 -5.74
C ALA A 207 14.50 5.66 -5.99
N LYS A 208 14.60 4.87 -4.91
CA LYS A 208 15.02 3.47 -5.01
C LYS A 208 13.95 2.61 -5.70
N PHE A 209 12.68 2.78 -5.36
CA PHE A 209 11.60 2.07 -6.04
C PHE A 209 11.51 2.43 -7.51
N LEU A 210 11.62 3.71 -7.85
CA LEU A 210 11.60 4.17 -9.24
C LEU A 210 12.77 3.61 -10.05
N GLN A 211 13.97 3.51 -9.46
CA GLN A 211 15.11 2.85 -10.08
C GLN A 211 14.84 1.37 -10.39
N GLU A 212 14.33 0.61 -9.42
CA GLU A 212 13.99 -0.82 -9.60
C GLU A 212 12.88 -0.99 -10.65
N LEU A 213 11.87 -0.11 -10.62
CA LEU A 213 10.78 -0.12 -11.59
C LEU A 213 11.28 0.13 -13.01
N GLN A 214 12.18 1.10 -13.20
CA GLN A 214 12.78 1.38 -14.50
C GLN A 214 13.57 0.17 -15.04
N GLN A 215 14.23 -0.57 -14.17
CA GLN A 215 15.00 -1.75 -14.55
C GLN A 215 14.12 -2.95 -14.92
N PHE A 216 13.10 -3.25 -14.10
CA PHE A 216 12.32 -4.48 -14.24
C PHE A 216 11.03 -4.32 -15.05
N SER A 217 10.46 -3.12 -15.09
CA SER A 217 9.22 -2.79 -15.81
C SER A 217 9.31 -1.38 -16.43
N PRO A 218 10.23 -1.16 -17.39
CA PRO A 218 10.47 0.15 -17.99
C PRO A 218 9.20 0.77 -18.60
N ASP A 219 8.30 -0.04 -19.16
CA ASP A 219 7.04 0.43 -19.74
C ASP A 219 6.14 1.08 -18.67
N ILE A 220 5.97 0.43 -17.51
CA ILE A 220 5.21 0.99 -16.39
C ILE A 220 5.87 2.28 -15.91
N PHE A 221 7.20 2.29 -15.79
CA PHE A 221 7.95 3.47 -15.38
C PHE A 221 7.68 4.65 -16.32
N SER A 222 7.87 4.47 -17.63
CA SER A 222 7.72 5.55 -18.61
C SER A 222 6.29 6.05 -18.72
N THR A 223 5.32 5.13 -18.74
CA THR A 223 3.90 5.50 -18.91
C THR A 223 3.39 6.26 -17.69
N THR A 224 3.72 5.80 -16.48
CA THR A 224 3.31 6.50 -15.25
C THR A 224 4.03 7.83 -15.06
N GLN A 225 5.30 7.93 -15.47
CA GLN A 225 6.04 9.21 -15.46
C GLN A 225 5.38 10.24 -16.39
N GLN A 226 5.09 9.83 -17.63
CA GLN A 226 4.43 10.71 -18.60
C GLN A 226 3.05 11.11 -18.12
N SER A 227 2.26 10.17 -17.59
CA SER A 227 0.91 10.45 -17.11
C SER A 227 0.89 11.40 -15.92
N VAL A 228 1.85 11.29 -14.99
CA VAL A 228 2.02 12.26 -13.89
C VAL A 228 2.44 13.64 -14.42
N SER A 229 3.37 13.71 -15.38
CA SER A 229 3.83 14.99 -15.95
C SER A 229 2.73 15.80 -16.64
N LYS A 230 1.69 15.12 -17.15
CA LYS A 230 0.52 15.73 -17.78
C LYS A 230 -0.71 15.79 -16.86
N SER A 231 -0.56 15.39 -15.60
CA SER A 231 -1.68 15.30 -14.68
C SER A 231 -2.32 16.66 -14.40
N GLN A 232 -3.63 16.66 -14.22
CA GLN A 232 -4.39 17.86 -13.84
C GLN A 232 -4.73 17.80 -12.36
N ARG A 233 -4.43 18.89 -11.65
CA ARG A 233 -4.72 19.05 -10.22
C ARG A 233 -5.92 19.96 -10.07
N ASP A 234 -6.98 19.43 -9.50
CA ASP A 234 -8.25 20.14 -9.34
C ASP A 234 -8.81 19.85 -7.95
N MET A 235 -8.90 20.89 -7.14
CA MET A 235 -9.34 20.82 -5.74
C MET A 235 -8.54 19.78 -4.95
N ASN A 236 -9.15 18.60 -4.73
CA ASN A 236 -8.59 17.51 -3.93
C ASN A 236 -7.99 16.37 -4.78
N PHE A 237 -8.16 16.46 -6.11
CA PHE A 237 -7.94 15.36 -7.03
C PHE A 237 -6.73 15.61 -7.95
N ILE A 238 -6.02 14.53 -8.23
CA ILE A 238 -4.93 14.45 -9.20
C ILE A 238 -5.40 13.47 -10.27
N ARG A 239 -5.80 14.01 -11.44
CA ARG A 239 -6.25 13.22 -12.58
C ARG A 239 -5.05 12.94 -13.48
N VAL A 240 -4.70 11.67 -13.60
CA VAL A 240 -3.65 11.20 -14.49
C VAL A 240 -4.27 10.83 -15.84
N GLU A 241 -3.53 10.99 -16.95
CA GLU A 241 -4.06 10.71 -18.29
C GLU A 241 -4.44 9.22 -18.48
N GLN A 242 -5.43 8.97 -19.34
CA GLN A 242 -6.11 7.68 -19.56
C GLN A 242 -5.25 6.59 -20.18
N ASP A 243 -4.14 6.91 -20.85
CA ASP A 243 -3.33 5.94 -21.61
C ASP A 243 -2.38 5.09 -20.73
N ILE A 244 -2.71 4.88 -19.45
CA ILE A 244 -1.97 3.99 -18.52
C ILE A 244 -2.41 2.53 -18.67
#